data_AF-A0A2E7TU15-F1
#
_entry.id   AF-A0A2E7TU15-F1
#
_cell.length_a   1.000
_cell.length_b   1.000
_cell.length_c   1.000
_cell.angle_alpha   90.00
_cell.angle_beta   90.00
_cell.angle_gamma   90.00
#
_symmetry.space_group_name_H-M   'P 1'
#
loop_
_entity.id
_entity.type
_entity.pdbx_description
1 polymer ?
#
loop_
_entity_poly.entity_id
_entity_poly.type
_entity_poly.pdbx_seq_one_letter_code
_entity_poly.pdbx_strand_id
1 'polypeptide(L)'
;NLGSSVTNDHGFLVALAQHLQATYSLSPDCTYSCGMSNGGYMSYSLACHHPDVFRAVGSVTGAMSEYDFNNCNPDEVVPVIHLHGTADLIVGYTSGVDFGPWGNEGVLNIIDLWTGMMGTTEQDETDLPNLELFDLSSVEFFRFYGAPGGQEFHHYRVSGGGHDWFGAWGNQDIESTELLWDFFQSHCAGEFTAVVEAPKPEAELVQWTGDGFRVLDGCHVRAFDLQGRLVWNWPNASAGLVLPRAQVIGSPLIQAIAPDGAVQVVRVQ
;
A
#
# COMPACT_ATOMS: atom_id res chain seq x y z
N ASN A 1 -14.14 -13.80 8.66
CA ASN A 1 -15.63 -13.77 8.59
C ASN A 1 -16.16 -13.48 9.98
N LEU A 2 -16.74 -12.30 10.23
CA LEU A 2 -17.00 -11.73 11.57
C LEU A 2 -18.18 -12.39 12.33
N GLY A 3 -18.51 -13.64 12.01
CA GLY A 3 -19.63 -14.40 12.62
C GLY A 3 -21.03 -13.86 12.32
N SER A 4 -21.16 -12.80 11.52
CA SER A 4 -22.43 -12.15 11.17
C SER A 4 -23.09 -12.74 9.91
N SER A 5 -22.38 -13.59 9.17
CA SER A 5 -22.87 -14.24 7.95
C SER A 5 -22.31 -15.66 7.80
N VAL A 6 -23.04 -16.52 7.10
CA VAL A 6 -22.57 -17.85 6.66
C VAL A 6 -21.78 -17.79 5.35
N THR A 7 -21.69 -16.63 4.71
CA THR A 7 -20.92 -16.41 3.47
C THR A 7 -19.43 -16.62 3.74
N ASN A 8 -18.79 -17.52 3.00
CA ASN A 8 -17.35 -17.78 3.16
C ASN A 8 -16.50 -16.80 2.34
N ASP A 9 -16.33 -15.58 2.85
CA ASP A 9 -15.53 -14.54 2.17
C ASP A 9 -14.05 -14.93 2.03
N HIS A 10 -13.47 -15.61 3.03
CA HIS A 10 -12.08 -16.08 2.95
C HIS A 10 -11.91 -17.07 1.79
N GLY A 11 -12.78 -18.07 1.71
CA GLY A 11 -12.75 -19.06 0.64
C GLY A 11 -12.96 -18.44 -0.74
N PHE A 12 -13.82 -17.42 -0.84
CA PHE A 12 -13.99 -16.68 -2.09
C PHE A 12 -12.72 -15.92 -2.49
N LEU A 13 -12.09 -15.18 -1.57
CA LEU A 13 -10.90 -14.37 -1.86
C LEU A 13 -9.68 -15.25 -2.19
N VAL A 14 -9.51 -16.37 -1.48
CA VAL A 14 -8.49 -17.38 -1.81
C VAL A 14 -8.71 -17.95 -3.22
N ALA A 15 -9.94 -18.37 -3.53
CA ALA A 15 -10.26 -18.90 -4.85
C ALA A 15 -10.08 -17.85 -5.96
N LEU A 16 -10.40 -16.58 -5.67
CA LEU A 16 -10.18 -15.48 -6.61
C LEU A 16 -8.70 -15.26 -6.88
N ALA A 17 -7.87 -15.19 -5.83
CA ALA A 17 -6.41 -15.03 -5.98
C ALA A 17 -5.82 -16.17 -6.82
N GLN A 18 -6.15 -17.42 -6.49
CA GLN A 18 -5.70 -18.60 -7.24
C GLN A 18 -6.21 -18.61 -8.69
N HIS A 19 -7.45 -18.17 -8.92
CA HIS A 19 -8.00 -18.05 -10.26
C HIS A 19 -7.24 -17.00 -11.10
N LEU A 20 -6.93 -15.84 -10.52
CA LEU A 20 -6.16 -14.78 -11.19
C LEU A 20 -4.73 -15.22 -11.47
N GLN A 21 -4.07 -15.88 -10.50
CA GLN A 21 -2.75 -16.49 -10.67
C GLN A 21 -2.73 -17.46 -11.85
N ALA A 22 -3.69 -18.40 -11.90
CA ALA A 22 -3.77 -19.38 -12.98
C ALA A 22 -4.10 -18.74 -14.34
N THR A 23 -5.02 -17.77 -14.36
CA THR A 23 -5.50 -17.13 -15.60
C THR A 23 -4.43 -16.26 -16.25
N TYR A 24 -3.65 -15.55 -15.43
CA TYR A 24 -2.66 -14.57 -15.91
C TYR A 24 -1.21 -14.99 -15.66
N SER A 25 -0.97 -16.22 -15.16
CA SER A 25 0.36 -16.72 -14.78
C SER A 25 1.08 -15.80 -13.78
N LEU A 26 0.33 -15.26 -12.80
CA LEU A 26 0.89 -14.43 -11.74
C LEU A 26 1.60 -15.29 -10.70
N SER A 27 2.64 -14.75 -10.08
CA SER A 27 3.39 -15.46 -9.05
C SER A 27 2.55 -15.68 -7.78
N PRO A 28 2.41 -16.92 -7.29
CA PRO A 28 1.79 -17.17 -5.98
C PRO A 28 2.65 -16.63 -4.82
N ASP A 29 3.95 -16.44 -5.05
CA ASP A 29 4.87 -15.88 -4.04
C ASP A 29 4.69 -14.37 -3.86
N CYS A 30 3.95 -13.71 -4.77
CA CYS A 30 3.70 -12.26 -4.76
C CYS A 30 2.22 -11.94 -4.75
N THR A 31 1.50 -12.54 -3.82
CA THR A 31 0.06 -12.36 -3.64
C THR A 31 -0.22 -11.63 -2.34
N TYR A 32 -0.98 -10.54 -2.43
CA TYR A 32 -1.19 -9.59 -1.33
C TYR A 32 -2.68 -9.27 -1.16
N SER A 33 -3.04 -8.81 0.03
CA SER A 33 -4.37 -8.26 0.30
C SER A 33 -4.22 -6.90 0.95
N CYS A 34 -4.98 -5.91 0.49
CA CYS A 34 -5.11 -4.63 1.17
C CYS A 34 -6.52 -4.09 1.09
N GLY A 35 -6.88 -3.21 2.02
CA GLY A 35 -8.13 -2.47 1.91
C GLY A 35 -8.31 -1.39 2.97
N MET A 36 -9.36 -0.58 2.75
CA MET A 36 -9.78 0.45 3.68
C MET A 36 -10.83 -0.07 4.66
N SER A 37 -10.83 0.38 5.90
CA SER A 37 -11.91 0.10 6.86
C SER A 37 -12.14 -1.42 6.97
N ASN A 38 -13.35 -1.94 6.72
CA ASN A 38 -13.64 -3.39 6.66
C ASN A 38 -12.72 -4.18 5.72
N GLY A 39 -12.17 -3.57 4.67
CA GLY A 39 -11.15 -4.21 3.82
C GLY A 39 -9.81 -4.40 4.52
N GLY A 40 -9.45 -3.49 5.43
CA GLY A 40 -8.29 -3.63 6.33
C GLY A 40 -8.52 -4.77 7.35
N TYR A 41 -9.73 -4.83 7.95
CA TYR A 41 -10.14 -5.97 8.79
C TYR A 41 -10.05 -7.31 8.06
N MET A 42 -10.56 -7.37 6.83
CA MET A 42 -10.46 -8.58 6.01
C MET A 42 -9.00 -8.94 5.72
N SER A 43 -8.14 -7.96 5.45
CA SER A 43 -6.73 -8.20 5.14
C SER A 43 -5.98 -8.77 6.35
N TYR A 44 -6.22 -8.28 7.57
CA TYR A 44 -5.71 -8.92 8.79
C TYR A 44 -6.26 -10.34 8.98
N SER A 45 -7.56 -10.55 8.75
CA SER A 45 -8.17 -11.87 8.85
C SER A 45 -7.55 -12.87 7.86
N LEU A 46 -7.30 -12.45 6.62
CA LEU A 46 -6.61 -13.28 5.62
C LEU A 46 -5.17 -13.59 6.03
N ALA A 47 -4.45 -12.64 6.63
CA ALA A 47 -3.10 -12.90 7.15
C ALA A 47 -3.09 -13.92 8.30
N CYS A 48 -4.10 -13.90 9.16
CA CYS A 48 -4.23 -14.88 10.26
C CYS A 48 -4.58 -16.29 9.79
N HIS A 49 -5.46 -16.40 8.78
CA HIS A 49 -6.09 -17.68 8.42
C HIS A 49 -5.56 -18.29 7.11
N HIS A 50 -4.94 -17.50 6.25
CA HIS A 50 -4.43 -17.89 4.93
C HIS A 50 -3.04 -17.30 4.60
N PRO A 51 -2.05 -17.41 5.52
CA PRO A 51 -0.70 -16.91 5.27
C PRO A 51 0.01 -17.65 4.12
N ASP A 52 -0.45 -18.87 3.79
CA ASP A 52 0.02 -19.66 2.66
C ASP A 52 -0.31 -19.03 1.29
N VAL A 53 -1.38 -18.23 1.25
CA VAL A 53 -1.87 -17.56 0.03
C VAL A 53 -1.45 -16.10 -0.03
N PHE A 54 -1.57 -15.36 1.07
CA PHE A 54 -1.31 -13.91 1.11
C PHE A 54 0.00 -13.62 1.83
N ARG A 55 1.05 -13.30 1.06
CA ARG A 55 2.43 -13.18 1.55
C ARG A 55 2.76 -11.86 2.23
N ALA A 56 1.89 -10.86 2.12
CA ALA A 56 1.90 -9.65 2.93
C ALA A 56 0.51 -8.98 2.84
N VAL A 57 0.18 -8.17 3.85
CA VAL A 57 -1.12 -7.48 3.87
C VAL A 57 -1.02 -6.01 4.24
N GLY A 58 -2.02 -5.23 3.81
CA GLY A 58 -2.12 -3.80 4.06
C GLY A 58 -3.46 -3.39 4.67
N SER A 59 -3.44 -2.51 5.67
CA SER A 59 -4.63 -1.91 6.25
C SER A 59 -4.56 -0.38 6.15
N VAL A 60 -5.62 0.24 5.62
CA VAL A 60 -5.81 1.70 5.68
C VAL A 60 -7.06 1.96 6.50
N THR A 61 -6.92 2.67 7.62
CA THR A 61 -8.03 3.04 8.52
C THR A 61 -8.93 1.85 8.95
N GLY A 62 -8.38 0.65 8.93
CA GLY A 62 -8.99 -0.59 9.42
C GLY A 62 -8.16 -1.19 10.55
N ALA A 63 -8.69 -2.17 11.25
CA ALA A 63 -8.03 -2.79 12.41
C ALA A 63 -8.20 -4.31 12.40
N MET A 64 -7.90 -4.99 13.51
CA MET A 64 -8.20 -6.40 13.70
C MET A 64 -9.57 -6.57 14.37
N SER A 65 -10.31 -7.60 13.99
CA SER A 65 -11.55 -7.96 14.68
C SER A 65 -11.27 -8.49 16.08
N GLU A 66 -12.23 -8.42 17.02
CA GLU A 66 -12.06 -9.02 18.36
C GLU A 66 -11.74 -10.52 18.26
N TYR A 67 -12.39 -11.21 17.32
CA TYR A 67 -12.13 -12.63 17.10
C TYR A 67 -10.70 -12.86 16.62
N ASP A 68 -10.26 -12.15 15.57
CA ASP A 68 -8.92 -12.35 15.03
C ASP A 68 -7.85 -11.93 16.04
N PHE A 69 -8.02 -10.81 16.76
CA PHE A 69 -7.07 -10.39 17.79
C PHE A 69 -6.85 -11.46 18.87
N ASN A 70 -7.91 -12.15 19.29
CA ASN A 70 -7.82 -13.18 20.33
C ASN A 70 -7.44 -14.58 19.81
N ASN A 71 -7.57 -14.85 18.50
CA ASN A 71 -7.45 -16.21 17.95
C ASN A 71 -6.45 -16.32 16.78
N CYS A 72 -5.79 -15.24 16.39
CA CYS A 72 -4.78 -15.25 15.33
C CYS A 72 -3.57 -16.06 15.77
N ASN A 73 -3.34 -17.20 15.11
CA ASN A 73 -2.18 -18.05 15.32
C ASN A 73 -1.80 -18.69 13.98
N PRO A 74 -1.28 -17.90 13.02
CA PRO A 74 -0.94 -18.39 11.70
C PRO A 74 0.31 -19.29 11.74
N ASP A 75 0.38 -20.26 10.82
CA ASP A 75 1.57 -21.11 10.65
C ASP A 75 2.81 -20.31 10.18
N GLU A 76 2.58 -19.21 9.48
CA GLU A 76 3.59 -18.22 9.06
C GLU A 76 3.10 -16.81 9.36
N VAL A 77 3.92 -16.00 10.03
CA VAL A 77 3.57 -14.59 10.30
C VAL A 77 4.01 -13.76 9.11
N VAL A 78 3.07 -13.08 8.45
CA VAL A 78 3.34 -12.31 7.22
C VAL A 78 3.60 -10.82 7.52
N PRO A 79 4.43 -10.14 6.70
CA PRO A 79 4.61 -8.69 6.72
C PRO A 79 3.31 -7.89 6.66
N VAL A 80 3.27 -6.76 7.37
CA VAL A 80 2.10 -5.88 7.43
C VAL A 80 2.47 -4.42 7.25
N ILE A 81 1.69 -3.70 6.46
CA ILE A 81 1.68 -2.24 6.44
C ILE A 81 0.33 -1.72 6.94
N HIS A 82 0.35 -0.74 7.84
CA HIS A 82 -0.84 -0.19 8.47
C HIS A 82 -0.80 1.34 8.49
N LEU A 83 -1.79 1.99 7.89
CA LEU A 83 -1.94 3.44 7.89
C LEU A 83 -3.20 3.82 8.65
N HIS A 84 -3.10 4.71 9.65
CA HIS A 84 -4.27 5.05 10.47
C HIS A 84 -4.27 6.50 10.96
N GLY A 85 -5.45 7.09 10.95
CA GLY A 85 -5.68 8.47 11.41
C GLY A 85 -5.91 8.52 12.92
N THR A 86 -5.23 9.42 13.63
CA THR A 86 -5.43 9.56 15.09
C THR A 86 -6.76 10.22 15.46
N ALA A 87 -7.40 10.90 14.51
CA ALA A 87 -8.72 11.50 14.65
C ALA A 87 -9.83 10.68 13.93
N ASP A 88 -9.56 9.42 13.60
CA ASP A 88 -10.57 8.51 13.05
C ASP A 88 -11.70 8.27 14.07
N LEU A 89 -12.91 8.71 13.69
CA LEU A 89 -14.11 8.62 14.52
C LEU A 89 -14.93 7.34 14.27
N ILE A 90 -14.52 6.51 13.32
CA ILE A 90 -15.20 5.26 12.93
C ILE A 90 -14.46 4.07 13.53
N VAL A 91 -13.15 3.98 13.29
CA VAL A 91 -12.25 2.99 13.87
C VAL A 91 -11.21 3.75 14.70
N GLY A 92 -11.47 3.90 16.00
CA GLY A 92 -10.66 4.74 16.87
C GLY A 92 -9.21 4.24 16.96
N TYR A 93 -8.25 5.13 16.77
CA TYR A 93 -6.81 4.79 16.81
C TYR A 93 -6.40 4.10 18.12
N THR A 94 -6.95 4.54 19.26
CA THR A 94 -6.61 3.98 20.58
C THR A 94 -7.62 2.97 21.11
N SER A 95 -8.82 2.89 20.52
CA SER A 95 -9.97 2.19 21.10
C SER A 95 -10.68 1.24 20.15
N GLY A 96 -10.20 1.08 18.91
CA GLY A 96 -10.88 0.31 17.87
C GLY A 96 -12.34 0.76 17.72
N VAL A 97 -13.21 -0.23 17.56
CA VAL A 97 -14.66 -0.08 17.48
C VAL A 97 -15.29 -0.68 18.74
N ASP A 98 -15.79 0.15 19.65
CA ASP A 98 -16.41 -0.27 20.92
C ASP A 98 -17.84 -0.84 20.75
N PHE A 99 -18.12 -1.49 19.61
CA PHE A 99 -19.37 -2.20 19.37
C PHE A 99 -19.21 -3.32 18.33
N GLY A 100 -20.03 -4.37 18.47
CA GLY A 100 -20.11 -5.45 17.48
C GLY A 100 -18.83 -6.29 17.36
N PRO A 101 -18.69 -7.10 16.30
CA PRO A 101 -17.55 -8.02 16.16
C PRO A 101 -16.24 -7.35 15.74
N TRP A 102 -16.22 -6.03 15.56
CA TRP A 102 -15.06 -5.29 15.11
C TRP A 102 -13.99 -5.10 16.19
N GLY A 103 -14.34 -5.22 17.47
CA GLY A 103 -13.39 -5.20 18.59
C GLY A 103 -12.86 -3.82 18.94
N ASN A 104 -12.46 -3.67 20.20
CA ASN A 104 -12.07 -2.40 20.83
C ASN A 104 -10.55 -2.23 20.97
N GLU A 105 -9.78 -2.99 20.20
CA GLU A 105 -8.33 -2.94 20.25
C GLU A 105 -7.79 -1.76 19.44
N GLY A 106 -6.96 -0.95 20.10
CA GLY A 106 -6.27 0.16 19.45
C GLY A 106 -5.16 -0.32 18.51
N VAL A 107 -4.77 0.55 17.58
CA VAL A 107 -3.72 0.30 16.59
C VAL A 107 -2.40 -0.13 17.26
N LEU A 108 -2.05 0.48 18.40
CA LEU A 108 -0.83 0.12 19.14
C LEU A 108 -0.89 -1.32 19.69
N ASN A 109 -2.04 -1.79 20.18
CA ASN A 109 -2.18 -3.17 20.65
C ASN A 109 -2.06 -4.17 19.49
N ILE A 110 -2.56 -3.80 18.31
CA ILE A 110 -2.42 -4.61 17.09
C ILE A 110 -0.95 -4.68 16.65
N ILE A 111 -0.23 -3.56 16.70
CA ILE A 111 1.21 -3.51 16.43
C ILE A 111 1.95 -4.43 17.42
N ASP A 112 1.67 -4.31 18.72
CA ASP A 112 2.31 -5.13 19.76
C ASP A 112 2.05 -6.63 19.55
N LEU A 113 0.81 -7.01 19.25
CA LEU A 113 0.45 -8.39 18.94
C LEU A 113 1.26 -8.91 17.73
N TRP A 114 1.26 -8.16 16.64
CA TRP A 114 1.82 -8.63 15.37
C TRP A 114 3.34 -8.66 15.38
N THR A 115 3.97 -7.60 15.90
CA THR A 115 5.43 -7.54 16.08
C THR A 115 5.93 -8.58 17.07
N GLY A 116 5.14 -8.88 18.12
CA GLY A 116 5.39 -9.98 19.04
C GLY A 116 5.36 -11.36 18.37
N MET A 117 4.38 -11.60 17.49
CA MET A 117 4.33 -12.85 16.70
C MET A 117 5.48 -12.95 15.70
N MET A 118 5.84 -11.84 15.03
CA MET A 118 6.99 -11.78 14.11
C MET A 118 8.33 -12.01 14.83
N GLY A 119 8.44 -11.55 16.08
CA GLY A 119 9.69 -11.52 16.83
C GLY A 119 10.64 -10.44 16.32
N THR A 120 10.12 -9.25 15.96
CA THR A 120 10.96 -8.10 15.61
C THR A 120 11.80 -7.66 16.82
N THR A 121 12.99 -7.13 16.54
CA THR A 121 13.96 -6.74 17.58
C THR A 121 14.40 -5.28 17.50
N GLU A 122 14.09 -4.62 16.38
CA GLU A 122 14.52 -3.26 16.08
C GLU A 122 13.33 -2.41 15.66
N GLN A 123 13.42 -1.11 15.92
CA GLN A 123 12.40 -0.13 15.56
C GLN A 123 13.07 1.20 15.17
N ASP A 124 12.62 1.76 14.04
CA ASP A 124 12.93 3.14 13.64
C ASP A 124 11.64 3.99 13.67
N GLU A 125 11.81 5.29 13.90
CA GLU A 125 10.75 6.31 13.85
C GLU A 125 11.25 7.49 13.01
N THR A 126 10.40 8.00 12.11
CA THR A 126 10.73 9.09 11.20
C THR A 126 9.53 10.00 10.96
N ASP A 127 9.70 11.29 11.23
CA ASP A 127 8.76 12.31 10.81
C ASP A 127 8.82 12.49 9.29
N LEU A 128 7.67 12.39 8.61
CA LEU A 128 7.60 12.68 7.18
C LEU A 128 7.36 14.18 6.93
N PRO A 129 7.82 14.72 5.78
CA PRO A 129 7.54 16.11 5.42
C PRO A 129 6.03 16.38 5.36
N ASN A 130 5.59 17.45 6.02
CA ASN A 130 4.24 17.99 5.83
C ASN A 130 4.24 18.88 4.59
N LEU A 131 3.64 18.37 3.52
CA LEU A 131 3.54 18.99 2.21
C LEU A 131 2.28 19.86 2.11
N GLU A 132 1.20 19.51 2.82
CA GLU A 132 -0.09 20.21 2.74
C GLU A 132 -0.61 20.72 4.10
N LEU A 133 -0.11 21.89 4.51
CA LEU A 133 -0.39 22.50 5.81
C LEU A 133 -1.87 22.79 6.13
N PHE A 134 -2.75 22.82 5.13
CA PHE A 134 -4.17 23.15 5.30
C PHE A 134 -5.05 21.94 5.59
N ASP A 135 -4.54 20.72 5.44
CA ASP A 135 -5.26 19.51 5.87
C ASP A 135 -5.22 19.31 7.40
N LEU A 136 -4.41 20.12 8.10
CA LEU A 136 -4.22 20.12 9.55
C LEU A 136 -3.78 18.77 10.11
N SER A 137 -3.01 18.03 9.32
CA SER A 137 -2.48 16.73 9.70
C SER A 137 -0.96 16.64 9.51
N SER A 138 -0.36 15.58 10.03
CA SER A 138 1.06 15.25 9.86
C SER A 138 1.27 13.74 9.93
N VAL A 139 2.38 13.25 9.38
CA VAL A 139 2.63 11.80 9.32
C VAL A 139 3.94 11.43 10.00
N GLU A 140 3.85 10.43 10.87
CA GLU A 140 4.99 9.75 11.50
C GLU A 140 5.04 8.31 10.99
N PHE A 141 6.21 7.88 10.52
CA PHE A 141 6.46 6.52 10.06
C PHE A 141 7.22 5.73 11.13
N PHE A 142 6.70 4.55 11.47
CA PHE A 142 7.32 3.58 12.36
C PHE A 142 7.63 2.31 11.58
N ARG A 143 8.88 1.85 11.66
CA ARG A 143 9.32 0.60 11.04
C ARG A 143 9.78 -0.36 12.12
N PHE A 144 9.15 -1.53 12.20
CA PHE A 144 9.55 -2.62 13.09
C PHE A 144 10.17 -3.74 12.26
N TYR A 145 11.40 -4.13 12.59
CA TYR A 145 12.21 -5.06 11.79
C TYR A 145 13.14 -5.93 12.65
N GLY A 146 13.96 -6.76 12.00
CA GLY A 146 14.88 -7.69 12.67
C GLY A 146 14.25 -9.05 13.03
N ALA A 147 13.04 -9.33 12.51
CA ALA A 147 12.43 -10.65 12.65
C ALA A 147 13.30 -11.75 12.01
N PRO A 148 13.38 -12.96 12.57
CA PRO A 148 14.22 -14.04 12.03
C PRO A 148 13.91 -14.42 10.57
N GLY A 149 12.64 -14.28 10.16
CA GLY A 149 12.21 -14.53 8.79
C GLY A 149 12.30 -13.31 7.85
N GLY A 150 12.85 -12.19 8.34
CA GLY A 150 12.97 -10.94 7.57
C GLY A 150 11.66 -10.17 7.42
N GLN A 151 10.58 -10.56 8.11
CA GLN A 151 9.32 -9.84 8.06
C GLN A 151 9.40 -8.50 8.79
N GLU A 152 8.66 -7.52 8.27
CA GLU A 152 8.56 -6.20 8.87
C GLU A 152 7.11 -5.80 9.11
N PHE A 153 6.91 -4.92 10.09
CA PHE A 153 5.67 -4.19 10.30
C PHE A 153 5.93 -2.71 10.06
N HIS A 154 5.19 -2.12 9.12
CA HIS A 154 5.27 -0.69 8.79
C HIS A 154 4.01 0.00 9.27
N HIS A 155 4.14 1.07 10.06
CA HIS A 155 3.01 1.86 10.52
C HIS A 155 3.17 3.33 10.14
N TYR A 156 2.16 3.89 9.48
CA TYR A 156 2.03 5.32 9.25
C TYR A 156 0.95 5.88 10.16
N ARG A 157 1.36 6.62 11.18
CA ARG A 157 0.47 7.35 12.07
C ARG A 157 0.17 8.71 11.44
N VAL A 158 -1.08 8.94 11.08
CA VAL A 158 -1.53 10.21 10.52
C VAL A 158 -2.17 11.04 11.64
N SER A 159 -1.36 11.86 12.28
CA SER A 159 -1.78 12.75 13.37
C SER A 159 -2.79 13.78 12.82
N GLY A 160 -4.00 13.81 13.37
CA GLY A 160 -5.10 14.66 12.88
C GLY A 160 -5.88 14.07 11.70
N GLY A 161 -5.42 12.96 11.11
CA GLY A 161 -6.11 12.26 10.02
C GLY A 161 -7.38 11.54 10.49
N GLY A 162 -8.39 11.49 9.61
CA GLY A 162 -9.67 10.83 9.86
C GLY A 162 -9.75 9.40 9.29
N HIS A 163 -10.98 8.96 9.03
CA HIS A 163 -11.30 7.66 8.43
C HIS A 163 -11.23 7.72 6.89
N ASP A 164 -10.03 7.95 6.37
CA ASP A 164 -9.79 8.29 4.98
C ASP A 164 -8.83 7.32 4.28
N TRP A 165 -8.81 7.39 2.95
CA TRP A 165 -7.71 6.86 2.14
C TRP A 165 -6.73 8.00 1.88
N PHE A 166 -5.66 8.08 2.66
CA PHE A 166 -4.71 9.20 2.60
C PHE A 166 -4.07 9.33 1.21
N GLY A 167 -4.01 10.55 0.70
CA GLY A 167 -3.66 10.89 -0.68
C GLY A 167 -4.87 11.01 -1.64
N ALA A 168 -6.00 10.38 -1.31
CA ALA A 168 -7.27 10.60 -2.00
C ALA A 168 -8.20 11.53 -1.21
N TRP A 169 -8.24 11.35 0.12
CA TRP A 169 -9.01 12.15 1.07
C TRP A 169 -8.24 12.35 2.38
N GLY A 170 -8.65 13.33 3.19
CA GLY A 170 -7.98 13.64 4.44
C GLY A 170 -6.56 14.15 4.19
N ASN A 171 -5.57 13.51 4.81
CA ASN A 171 -4.16 13.85 4.66
C ASN A 171 -3.69 13.75 3.19
N GLN A 172 -2.91 14.73 2.74
CA GLN A 172 -2.34 14.82 1.39
C GLN A 172 -0.81 14.75 1.37
N ASP A 173 -0.17 14.45 2.50
CA ASP A 173 1.29 14.32 2.61
C ASP A 173 1.81 12.97 2.10
N ILE A 174 0.96 11.94 2.17
CA ILE A 174 1.27 10.58 1.75
C ILE A 174 0.24 10.03 0.78
N GLU A 175 0.67 9.06 -0.02
CA GLU A 175 -0.17 8.36 -0.99
C GLU A 175 -0.29 6.89 -0.58
N SER A 176 -1.38 6.54 0.10
CA SER A 176 -1.58 5.19 0.66
C SER A 176 -1.36 4.09 -0.38
N THR A 177 -1.81 4.32 -1.61
CA THR A 177 -1.67 3.36 -2.73
C THR A 177 -0.21 3.09 -3.09
N GLU A 178 0.64 4.12 -3.12
CA GLU A 178 2.07 3.94 -3.47
C GLU A 178 2.81 3.27 -2.32
N LEU A 179 2.54 3.69 -1.07
CA LEU A 179 3.15 3.08 0.11
C LEU A 179 2.81 1.59 0.22
N LEU A 180 1.55 1.23 -0.03
CA LEU A 180 1.12 -0.16 -0.10
C LEU A 180 1.89 -0.94 -1.18
N TRP A 181 2.01 -0.36 -2.38
CA TRP A 181 2.70 -1.02 -3.49
C TRP A 181 4.20 -1.18 -3.23
N ASP A 182 4.87 -0.14 -2.74
CA ASP A 182 6.30 -0.16 -2.40
C ASP A 182 6.60 -1.17 -1.29
N PHE A 183 5.70 -1.27 -0.30
CA PHE A 183 5.78 -2.31 0.71
C PHE A 183 5.63 -3.70 0.09
N PHE A 184 4.60 -3.95 -0.73
CA PHE A 184 4.38 -5.28 -1.30
C PHE A 184 5.49 -5.73 -2.26
N GLN A 185 5.94 -4.84 -3.15
CA GLN A 185 6.98 -5.19 -4.12
C GLN A 185 8.30 -5.57 -3.42
N SER A 186 8.60 -4.98 -2.26
CA SER A 186 9.82 -5.33 -1.49
C SER A 186 9.76 -6.72 -0.86
N HIS A 187 8.57 -7.28 -0.66
CA HIS A 187 8.36 -8.62 -0.09
C HIS A 187 8.08 -9.71 -1.15
N CYS A 188 7.95 -9.33 -2.44
CA CYS A 188 7.83 -10.26 -3.58
C CYS A 188 9.17 -10.94 -3.94
N ALA A 189 10.28 -10.25 -3.69
CA ALA A 189 11.59 -10.67 -4.13
C ALA A 189 12.24 -11.54 -3.05
N GLY A 190 12.21 -12.86 -3.21
CA GLY A 190 12.93 -13.82 -2.36
C GLY A 190 14.46 -13.63 -2.29
N GLU A 191 15.03 -12.60 -2.91
CA GLU A 191 16.36 -12.06 -2.63
C GLU A 191 16.38 -10.55 -2.93
N PHE A 192 16.67 -9.71 -1.94
CA PHE A 192 17.47 -8.51 -2.18
C PHE A 192 18.78 -8.69 -1.42
N THR A 193 19.81 -9.13 -2.15
CA THR A 193 21.19 -9.03 -1.70
C THR A 193 21.52 -7.56 -1.49
N ALA A 194 21.73 -7.19 -0.22
CA ALA A 194 22.31 -5.93 0.21
C ALA A 194 21.55 -4.66 -0.23
N VAL A 195 21.25 -3.81 0.75
CA VAL A 195 21.14 -2.38 0.53
C VAL A 195 22.44 -1.93 -0.16
N VAL A 196 22.43 -1.82 -1.49
CA VAL A 196 23.43 -1.08 -2.24
C VAL A 196 22.84 0.28 -2.49
N GLU A 197 23.36 1.24 -1.72
CA GLU A 197 23.50 2.67 -1.99
C GLU A 197 22.28 3.44 -2.53
N ALA A 198 21.98 4.53 -1.83
CA ALA A 198 21.06 5.63 -2.16
C ALA A 198 20.50 5.62 -3.60
N PRO A 199 19.18 5.80 -3.77
CA PRO A 199 18.55 5.78 -5.09
C PRO A 199 19.32 6.73 -6.01
N LYS A 200 19.81 6.18 -7.13
CA LYS A 200 20.20 7.02 -8.27
C LYS A 200 19.04 7.99 -8.49
N PRO A 201 19.30 9.30 -8.65
CA PRO A 201 18.22 10.26 -8.90
C PRO A 201 17.39 9.73 -10.06
N GLU A 202 16.07 9.68 -9.86
CA GLU A 202 15.11 9.23 -10.86
C GLU A 202 15.53 9.77 -12.23
N ALA A 203 15.53 8.91 -13.25
CA ALA A 203 15.70 9.39 -14.60
C ALA A 203 14.58 10.39 -14.87
N GLU A 204 14.91 11.69 -14.99
CA GLU A 204 13.99 12.71 -15.45
C GLU A 204 13.74 12.50 -16.94
N LEU A 205 12.88 11.54 -17.27
CA LEU A 205 12.49 11.18 -18.63
C LEU A 205 11.38 12.07 -19.15
N VAL A 206 10.52 12.56 -18.26
CA VAL A 206 9.31 13.30 -18.59
C VAL A 206 8.99 14.34 -17.51
N GLN A 207 8.31 15.41 -17.91
CA GLN A 207 7.94 16.53 -17.06
C GLN A 207 6.48 16.93 -17.31
N TRP A 208 5.70 17.06 -16.23
CA TRP A 208 4.40 17.70 -16.28
C TRP A 208 4.55 19.21 -16.14
N THR A 209 3.97 19.98 -17.06
CA THR A 209 4.09 21.44 -17.08
C THR A 209 2.77 22.16 -16.74
N GLY A 210 1.77 21.45 -16.22
CA GLY A 210 0.43 21.98 -15.94
C GLY A 210 -0.45 22.16 -17.18
N ASP A 211 0.13 22.64 -18.28
CA ASP A 211 -0.51 22.79 -19.59
C ASP A 211 -0.31 21.57 -20.51
N GLY A 212 0.40 20.56 -20.03
CA GLY A 212 0.69 19.37 -20.78
C GLY A 212 1.88 18.60 -20.24
N PHE A 213 2.36 17.70 -21.09
CA PHE A 213 3.39 16.73 -20.80
C PHE A 213 4.56 16.93 -21.76
N ARG A 214 5.78 16.98 -21.25
CA ARG A 214 7.02 17.09 -22.04
C ARG A 214 7.88 15.88 -21.81
N VAL A 215 8.41 15.30 -22.89
CA VAL A 215 9.45 14.28 -22.84
C VAL A 215 10.81 14.95 -22.79
N LEU A 216 11.60 14.61 -21.77
CA LEU A 216 12.94 15.14 -21.52
C LEU A 216 14.02 14.27 -22.18
N ASP A 217 13.84 12.94 -22.18
CA ASP A 217 14.74 11.99 -22.86
C ASP A 217 13.96 10.86 -23.56
N GLY A 218 14.60 10.17 -24.51
CA GLY A 218 13.98 9.12 -25.31
C GLY A 218 13.47 7.95 -24.45
N CYS A 219 12.16 7.69 -24.45
CA CYS A 219 11.55 6.69 -23.56
C CYS A 219 10.28 6.03 -24.14
N HIS A 220 9.89 4.90 -23.56
CA HIS A 220 8.55 4.32 -23.73
C HIS A 220 7.59 4.96 -22.74
N VAL A 221 6.59 5.69 -23.23
CA VAL A 221 5.54 6.31 -22.42
C VAL A 221 4.26 5.47 -22.46
N ARG A 222 3.66 5.21 -21.29
CA ARG A 222 2.35 4.59 -21.12
C ARG A 222 1.49 5.50 -20.27
N ALA A 223 0.19 5.56 -20.57
CA ALA A 223 -0.76 6.30 -19.75
C ALA A 223 -1.90 5.38 -19.33
N PHE A 224 -2.37 5.53 -18.09
CA PHE A 224 -3.40 4.71 -17.49
C PHE A 224 -4.54 5.57 -16.97
N ASP A 225 -5.78 5.08 -17.07
CA ASP A 225 -6.95 5.68 -16.45
C ASP A 225 -7.03 5.36 -14.93
N LEU A 226 -8.02 5.94 -14.23
CA LEU A 226 -8.24 5.69 -12.79
C LEU A 226 -8.67 4.25 -12.47
N GLN A 227 -8.96 3.44 -13.49
CA GLN A 227 -9.26 2.02 -13.37
C GLN A 227 -8.06 1.14 -13.74
N GLY A 228 -6.88 1.74 -13.94
CA GLY A 228 -5.64 1.04 -14.28
C GLY A 228 -5.59 0.53 -15.72
N ARG A 229 -6.49 0.98 -16.60
CA ARG A 229 -6.48 0.56 -18.01
C ARG A 229 -5.52 1.42 -18.80
N LEU A 230 -4.70 0.78 -19.63
CA LEU A 230 -3.82 1.46 -20.58
C LEU A 230 -4.65 2.23 -21.61
N VAL A 231 -4.54 3.56 -21.59
CA VAL A 231 -5.24 4.45 -22.53
C VAL A 231 -4.32 4.94 -23.64
N TRP A 232 -3.03 5.13 -23.37
CA TRP A 232 -2.02 5.42 -24.40
C TRP A 232 -0.75 4.60 -24.24
N ASN A 233 -0.10 4.37 -25.38
CA ASN A 233 1.13 3.61 -25.48
C ASN A 233 2.01 4.20 -26.59
N TRP A 234 3.09 4.86 -26.22
CA TRP A 234 4.11 5.40 -27.13
C TRP A 234 5.45 4.73 -26.87
N PRO A 235 5.80 3.69 -27.64
CA PRO A 235 7.01 2.91 -27.40
C PRO A 235 8.31 3.70 -27.65
N ASN A 236 8.28 4.76 -28.47
CA ASN A 236 9.47 5.52 -28.87
C ASN A 236 9.21 7.04 -28.79
N ALA A 237 8.87 7.54 -27.61
CA ALA A 237 8.71 8.98 -27.39
C ALA A 237 10.09 9.65 -27.43
N SER A 238 10.25 10.67 -28.27
CA SER A 238 11.54 11.36 -28.44
C SER A 238 11.64 12.57 -27.51
N ALA A 239 12.85 12.86 -27.03
CA ALA A 239 13.15 14.08 -26.29
C ALA A 239 12.62 15.33 -27.03
N GLY A 240 11.97 16.22 -26.28
CA GLY A 240 11.35 17.43 -26.81
C GLY A 240 9.92 17.27 -27.33
N LEU A 241 9.35 16.05 -27.35
CA LEU A 241 7.93 15.86 -27.60
C LEU A 241 7.12 16.58 -26.51
N VAL A 242 6.17 17.43 -26.92
CA VAL A 242 5.23 18.10 -26.02
C VAL A 242 3.81 17.72 -26.41
N LEU A 243 3.03 17.28 -25.43
CA LEU A 243 1.64 16.89 -25.59
C LEU A 243 0.76 17.82 -24.75
N PRO A 244 -0.20 18.53 -25.36
CA PRO A 244 -1.04 19.47 -24.63
C PRO A 244 -1.99 18.72 -23.70
N ARG A 245 -2.35 19.31 -22.55
CA ARG A 245 -3.24 18.72 -21.53
C ARG A 245 -4.49 18.09 -22.14
N ALA A 246 -5.11 18.74 -23.14
CA ALA A 246 -6.29 18.23 -23.83
C ALA A 246 -6.15 16.82 -24.45
N GLN A 247 -4.92 16.46 -24.86
CA GLN A 247 -4.61 15.12 -25.37
C GLN A 247 -4.21 14.15 -24.25
N VAL A 248 -4.07 14.63 -23.01
CA VAL A 248 -3.70 13.86 -21.82
C VAL A 248 -4.84 13.75 -20.78
N ILE A 249 -6.00 14.39 -21.06
CA ILE A 249 -7.19 14.40 -20.20
C ILE A 249 -7.70 12.97 -19.96
N GLY A 250 -7.96 12.65 -18.69
CA GLY A 250 -8.51 11.36 -18.25
C GLY A 250 -7.47 10.31 -17.89
N SER A 251 -6.17 10.62 -18.02
CA SER A 251 -5.06 9.75 -17.61
C SER A 251 -4.44 10.24 -16.30
N PRO A 252 -4.84 9.75 -15.12
CA PRO A 252 -4.23 10.10 -13.84
C PRO A 252 -2.75 9.70 -13.74
N LEU A 253 -2.29 8.69 -14.50
CA LEU A 253 -0.97 8.12 -14.34
C LEU A 253 -0.25 8.00 -15.68
N ILE A 254 0.98 8.50 -15.72
CA ILE A 254 1.91 8.34 -16.84
C ILE A 254 3.15 7.61 -16.35
N GLN A 255 3.54 6.55 -17.05
CA GLN A 255 4.78 5.79 -16.81
C GLN A 255 5.72 6.00 -17.99
N ALA A 256 6.93 6.48 -17.73
CA ALA A 256 8.00 6.60 -18.70
C ALA A 256 9.11 5.58 -18.40
N ILE A 257 9.57 4.86 -19.41
CA ILE A 257 10.55 3.78 -19.28
C ILE A 257 11.71 4.06 -20.23
N ALA A 258 12.91 4.23 -19.68
CA ALA A 258 14.12 4.42 -20.45
C ALA A 258 14.56 3.12 -21.16
N PRO A 259 15.40 3.20 -22.21
CA PRO A 259 15.93 2.02 -22.90
C PRO A 259 16.74 1.08 -22.01
N ASP A 260 17.34 1.60 -20.93
CA ASP A 260 18.10 0.84 -19.94
C ASP A 260 17.23 0.24 -18.82
N GLY A 261 15.92 0.49 -18.86
CA GLY A 261 14.94 -0.02 -17.89
C GLY A 261 14.65 0.92 -16.73
N ALA A 262 15.27 2.10 -16.63
CA ALA A 262 14.90 3.09 -15.62
C ALA A 262 13.44 3.56 -15.81
N VAL A 263 12.71 3.76 -14.72
CA VAL A 263 11.28 4.12 -14.76
C VAL A 263 11.06 5.44 -14.02
N GLN A 264 10.22 6.30 -14.60
CA GLN A 264 9.67 7.48 -13.95
C GLN A 264 8.14 7.42 -14.03
N VAL A 265 7.46 7.71 -12.92
CA VAL A 265 6.00 7.77 -12.86
C VAL A 265 5.57 9.20 -12.56
N VAL A 266 4.65 9.74 -13.37
CA VAL A 266 4.13 11.09 -13.24
C VAL A 266 2.62 11.03 -13.08
N ARG A 267 2.12 11.63 -12.00
CA ARG A 267 0.69 11.80 -11.77
C ARG A 267 0.20 13.09 -12.41
N VAL A 268 -0.89 12.99 -13.16
CA VAL A 268 -1.52 14.13 -13.83
C VAL A 268 -2.57 14.70 -12.89
N GLN A 269 -2.27 15.88 -12.32
CA GLN A 269 -3.24 16.70 -11.57
C GLN A 269 -4.18 17.47 -12.50
#